data_AF-A0A9X1JWR4-F1
#
_entry.id   AF-A0A9X1JWR4-F1
#
_cell.length_a   1.000
_cell.length_b   1.000
_cell.length_c   1.000
_cell.angle_alpha   90.00
_cell.angle_beta   90.00
_cell.angle_gamma   90.00
#
_symmetry.space_group_name_H-M   'P 1'
#
loop_
_entity.id
_entity.type
_entity.pdbx_description
1 polymer ?
#
loop_
_entity_poly.entity_id
_entity_poly.type
_entity_poly.pdbx_seq_one_letter_code
_entity_poly.pdbx_strand_id
1 'polypeptide(L)'
;MQVSRIFVVVRPDQQDAIEKFCFHNLIPSWREKIVAIPVIPPKNISRDIPQEVAEMIAGYFEAYDGCPQNKLLLHKEVGCSHETLQTLWCEAGNNEDALDIVSTKRMREIIQKASVAENGFWKNYVEKQLAEFDAGKSSSTAWLQQFNELGIGPIGRRLIMKIRALRYDGSMLPFAPKEHEKIGQKTCYCYIEDDDQGGSWVSVKDQLTHSHKPERIGKVLWDSKSSKFELPDRDDDEFVICEDGLWSGKETVKRLEALVATGANGRIRLKFVAASDFGLMVVRHAIRHFNLTHQVQVDAHDAEIVKFLSDGLPAELIAGDQFTPKAYYTALHEYVLPWAFLDETEWPDGREAAMDVCRDIGAQLIERWYTANWPDKDVAAAVDRFSLGGGKFASAVFFKRSVPKVCLPLFWLDGEVVYNGKAIEWRPLLIDPRRIGNEKLLY
;
A
#
# COMPACT_ATOMS: atom_id res chain seq x y z
N MET A 1 14.48 -16.40 0.17
CA MET A 1 14.10 -16.97 1.47
C MET A 1 12.93 -17.90 1.23
N GLN A 2 12.96 -19.14 1.72
CA GLN A 2 11.80 -20.03 1.63
C GLN A 2 10.67 -19.49 2.51
N VAL A 3 9.43 -19.58 2.01
CA VAL A 3 8.24 -19.15 2.75
C VAL A 3 7.72 -20.34 3.55
N SER A 4 7.76 -20.24 4.89
CA SER A 4 7.12 -21.21 5.79
C SER A 4 5.59 -21.20 5.58
N ARG A 5 5.00 -22.40 5.55
CA ARG A 5 3.57 -22.64 5.35
C ARG A 5 2.95 -23.44 6.50
N ILE A 6 1.64 -23.28 6.66
CA ILE A 6 0.82 -24.10 7.55
C ILE A 6 -0.19 -24.84 6.68
N PHE A 7 0.02 -26.15 6.53
CA PHE A 7 -0.90 -27.06 5.87
C PHE A 7 -2.01 -27.44 6.86
N VAL A 8 -3.26 -27.27 6.46
CA VAL A 8 -4.43 -27.47 7.30
C VAL A 8 -5.31 -28.53 6.65
N VAL A 9 -5.17 -29.77 7.10
CA VAL A 9 -5.90 -30.92 6.57
C VAL A 9 -7.21 -31.07 7.31
N VAL A 10 -8.32 -30.89 6.61
CA VAL A 10 -9.66 -30.85 7.20
C VAL A 10 -10.65 -31.68 6.40
N ARG A 11 -11.79 -32.01 7.03
CA ARG A 11 -12.93 -32.55 6.29
C ARG A 11 -13.58 -31.46 5.44
N PRO A 12 -14.29 -31.82 4.34
CA PRO A 12 -14.94 -30.85 3.46
C PRO A 12 -15.94 -29.96 4.19
N ASP A 13 -16.67 -30.48 5.19
CA ASP A 13 -17.64 -29.72 5.99
C ASP A 13 -17.00 -28.68 6.93
N GLN A 14 -15.68 -28.75 7.14
CA GLN A 14 -14.92 -27.84 8.01
C GLN A 14 -14.07 -26.84 7.22
N GLN A 15 -13.90 -27.03 5.92
CA GLN A 15 -13.06 -26.20 5.06
C GLN A 15 -13.51 -24.73 5.09
N ASP A 16 -14.79 -24.48 4.81
CA ASP A 16 -15.39 -23.14 4.84
C ASP A 16 -15.15 -22.40 6.16
N ALA A 17 -15.17 -23.12 7.28
CA ALA A 17 -14.98 -22.51 8.60
C ALA A 17 -13.53 -22.05 8.81
N ILE A 18 -12.55 -22.81 8.31
CA ILE A 18 -11.13 -22.44 8.34
C ILE A 18 -10.87 -21.29 7.37
N GLU A 19 -11.37 -21.38 6.13
CA GLU A 19 -11.18 -20.34 5.12
C GLU A 19 -11.79 -19.02 5.56
N LYS A 20 -13.03 -19.03 6.06
CA LYS A 20 -13.65 -17.83 6.66
C LYS A 20 -12.84 -17.31 7.82
N PHE A 21 -12.33 -18.17 8.71
CA PHE A 21 -11.47 -17.71 9.80
C PHE A 21 -10.23 -16.99 9.27
N CYS A 22 -9.52 -17.61 8.32
CA CYS A 22 -8.33 -17.04 7.71
C CYS A 22 -8.63 -15.70 7.02
N PHE A 23 -9.67 -15.67 6.21
CA PHE A 23 -10.12 -14.49 5.48
C PHE A 23 -10.41 -13.30 6.40
N HIS A 24 -11.12 -13.53 7.52
CA HIS A 24 -11.53 -12.45 8.42
C HIS A 24 -10.43 -11.97 9.38
N ASN A 25 -9.39 -12.78 9.61
CA ASN A 25 -8.42 -12.53 10.69
C ASN A 25 -6.98 -12.30 10.22
N LEU A 26 -6.66 -12.68 8.99
CA LEU A 26 -5.30 -12.67 8.49
C LEU A 26 -5.19 -11.67 7.34
N ILE A 27 -4.12 -10.88 7.31
CA ILE A 27 -3.84 -10.01 6.16
C ILE A 27 -3.60 -10.83 4.89
N PRO A 28 -3.90 -10.30 3.69
CA PRO A 28 -3.84 -11.07 2.45
C PRO A 28 -2.50 -11.80 2.24
N SER A 29 -1.39 -11.10 2.40
CA SER A 29 -0.04 -11.65 2.23
C SER A 29 0.32 -12.77 3.21
N TRP A 30 -0.37 -12.88 4.34
CA TRP A 30 -0.17 -13.98 5.29
C TRP A 30 -1.11 -15.15 5.02
N ARG A 31 -2.27 -14.93 4.37
CA ARG A 31 -3.17 -16.02 3.97
C ARG A 31 -2.54 -16.97 2.97
N GLU A 32 -1.65 -16.47 2.11
CA GLU A 32 -0.87 -17.27 1.16
C GLU A 32 0.01 -18.33 1.86
N LYS A 33 0.27 -18.20 3.17
CA LYS A 33 0.97 -19.21 3.97
C LYS A 33 0.08 -20.37 4.41
N ILE A 34 -1.23 -20.24 4.28
CA ILE A 34 -2.19 -21.27 4.71
C ILE A 34 -2.60 -22.10 3.51
N VAL A 35 -2.31 -23.40 3.56
CA VAL A 35 -2.72 -24.36 2.54
C VAL A 35 -3.81 -25.24 3.14
N ALA A 36 -5.07 -24.93 2.82
CA ALA A 36 -6.19 -25.76 3.24
C ALA A 36 -6.31 -26.98 2.32
N ILE A 37 -6.27 -28.18 2.89
CA ILE A 37 -6.36 -29.45 2.17
C ILE A 37 -7.65 -30.16 2.59
N PRO A 38 -8.71 -30.10 1.76
CA PRO A 38 -9.92 -30.87 2.02
C PRO A 38 -9.71 -32.34 1.67
N VAL A 39 -9.98 -33.22 2.64
CA VAL A 39 -9.87 -34.67 2.46
C VAL A 39 -11.25 -35.27 2.24
N ILE A 40 -11.53 -35.73 1.03
CA ILE A 40 -12.70 -36.54 0.71
C ILE A 40 -12.25 -38.01 0.77
N PRO A 41 -12.74 -38.82 1.73
CA PRO A 41 -12.39 -40.23 1.77
C PRO A 41 -12.72 -40.92 0.43
N PRO A 42 -11.84 -41.78 -0.09
CA PRO A 42 -12.10 -42.52 -1.31
C PRO A 42 -13.40 -43.32 -1.19
N LYS A 43 -14.24 -43.25 -2.22
CA LYS A 43 -15.54 -43.98 -2.25
C LYS A 43 -15.36 -45.49 -2.46
N ASN A 44 -14.21 -45.91 -2.98
CA ASN A 44 -13.91 -47.31 -3.20
C ASN A 44 -13.46 -47.95 -1.89
N ILE A 45 -14.01 -49.14 -1.61
CA ILE A 45 -13.66 -49.94 -0.44
C ILE A 45 -12.29 -50.59 -0.72
N SER A 46 -11.24 -49.79 -0.67
CA SER A 46 -9.87 -50.27 -0.54
C SER A 46 -9.69 -50.91 0.84
N ARG A 47 -8.73 -51.84 0.96
CA ARG A 47 -8.39 -52.44 2.25
C ARG A 47 -7.64 -51.49 3.17
N ASP A 48 -7.10 -50.38 2.66
CA ASP A 48 -6.29 -49.44 3.45
C ASP A 48 -6.57 -47.96 3.12
N ILE A 49 -7.81 -47.52 3.37
CA ILE A 49 -8.25 -46.13 3.21
C ILE A 49 -7.32 -45.13 3.94
N PRO A 50 -6.86 -45.38 5.19
CA PRO A 50 -5.96 -44.45 5.88
C PRO A 50 -4.63 -44.21 5.16
N GLN A 51 -4.06 -45.23 4.54
CA GLN A 51 -2.84 -45.11 3.72
C GLN A 51 -3.09 -44.25 2.48
N GLU A 52 -4.17 -44.52 1.73
CA GLU A 52 -4.52 -43.75 0.52
C GLU A 52 -4.77 -42.27 0.83
N VAL A 53 -5.38 -41.96 1.98
CA VAL A 53 -5.56 -40.58 2.45
C VAL A 53 -4.22 -39.91 2.73
N ALA A 54 -3.26 -40.62 3.35
CA ALA A 54 -1.92 -40.08 3.62
C ALA A 54 -1.18 -39.72 2.32
N GLU A 55 -1.21 -40.63 1.35
CA GLU A 55 -0.60 -40.44 0.03
C GLU A 55 -1.26 -39.28 -0.75
N MET A 56 -2.59 -39.18 -0.69
CA MET A 56 -3.33 -38.07 -1.29
C MET A 56 -2.94 -36.72 -0.65
N ILE A 57 -2.81 -36.66 0.68
CA ILE A 57 -2.32 -35.44 1.37
C ILE A 57 -0.89 -35.13 0.92
N ALA A 58 -0.03 -36.14 0.81
CA ALA A 58 1.36 -35.96 0.40
C ALA A 58 1.53 -35.42 -1.02
N GLY A 59 0.61 -35.75 -1.94
CA GLY A 59 0.57 -35.14 -3.27
C GLY A 59 0.45 -33.62 -3.25
N TYR A 60 -0.11 -33.01 -2.19
CA TYR A 60 -0.10 -31.56 -2.03
C TYR A 60 1.27 -31.00 -1.63
N PHE A 61 2.13 -31.80 -0.99
CA PHE A 61 3.47 -31.36 -0.61
C PHE A 61 4.36 -31.15 -1.83
N GLU A 62 4.18 -31.94 -2.90
CA GLU A 62 4.96 -31.84 -4.14
C GLU A 62 4.85 -30.48 -4.83
N ALA A 63 3.74 -29.75 -4.63
CA ALA A 63 3.54 -28.41 -5.16
C ALA A 63 4.36 -27.32 -4.42
N TYR A 64 5.03 -27.68 -3.32
CA TYR A 64 5.73 -26.74 -2.46
C TYR A 64 7.12 -27.26 -2.07
N ASP A 65 8.09 -26.34 -2.02
CA ASP A 65 9.42 -26.70 -1.53
C ASP A 65 9.35 -27.12 -0.05
N GLY A 66 9.98 -28.26 0.25
CA GLY A 66 10.27 -28.69 1.60
C GLY A 66 10.94 -27.61 2.43
N CYS A 67 10.39 -27.33 3.61
CA CYS A 67 10.89 -26.29 4.49
C CYS A 67 10.75 -26.77 5.95
N PRO A 68 11.85 -26.84 6.73
CA PRO A 68 11.80 -27.28 8.12
C PRO A 68 10.88 -26.45 9.02
N GLN A 69 10.53 -25.23 8.60
CA GLN A 69 9.62 -24.33 9.28
C GLN A 69 8.14 -24.53 8.89
N ASN A 70 7.84 -25.40 7.92
CA ASN A 70 6.46 -25.74 7.59
C ASN A 70 5.79 -26.46 8.77
N LYS A 71 4.47 -26.33 8.88
CA LYS A 71 3.65 -27.05 9.87
C LYS A 71 2.51 -27.79 9.20
N LEU A 72 2.17 -28.96 9.72
CA LEU A 72 1.05 -29.78 9.27
C LEU A 72 0.04 -29.93 10.41
N LEU A 73 -1.16 -29.38 10.23
CA LEU A 73 -2.26 -29.51 11.16
C LEU A 73 -3.28 -30.51 10.60
N LEU A 74 -3.35 -31.71 11.18
CA LEU A 74 -4.29 -32.75 10.78
C LEU A 74 -5.53 -32.72 11.67
N HIS A 75 -6.72 -32.61 11.07
CA HIS A 75 -7.96 -32.65 11.85
C HIS A 75 -8.15 -34.05 12.43
N LYS A 76 -8.39 -34.15 13.74
CA LYS A 76 -8.50 -35.41 14.49
C LYS A 76 -9.54 -36.43 13.97
N GLU A 77 -10.46 -35.98 13.11
CA GLU A 77 -11.53 -36.82 12.52
C GLU A 77 -11.24 -37.21 11.06
N VAL A 78 -10.06 -36.84 10.53
CA VAL A 78 -9.59 -37.31 9.24
C VAL A 78 -8.95 -38.69 9.45
N GLY A 79 -9.54 -39.73 8.87
CA GLY A 79 -9.04 -41.10 8.95
C GLY A 79 -7.80 -41.29 8.07
N CYS A 80 -6.62 -40.95 8.57
CA CYS A 80 -5.34 -41.01 7.88
C CYS A 80 -4.34 -41.86 8.68
N SER A 81 -3.46 -42.60 8.00
CA SER A 81 -2.33 -43.27 8.64
C SER A 81 -1.32 -42.21 9.10
N HIS A 82 -1.13 -42.07 10.42
CA HIS A 82 -0.23 -41.05 10.96
C HIS A 82 1.23 -41.36 10.67
N GLU A 83 1.64 -42.62 10.83
CA GLU A 83 3.01 -43.07 10.58
C GLU A 83 3.41 -42.80 9.13
N THR A 84 2.57 -43.23 8.18
CA THR A 84 2.78 -42.99 6.76
C THR A 84 2.85 -41.50 6.44
N LEU A 85 1.89 -40.71 6.93
CA LEU A 85 1.86 -39.28 6.67
C LEU A 85 3.11 -38.58 7.22
N GLN A 86 3.58 -38.99 8.40
CA GLN A 86 4.79 -38.45 9.02
C GLN A 86 6.04 -38.80 8.21
N THR A 87 6.16 -40.04 7.73
CA THR A 87 7.25 -40.44 6.82
C THR A 87 7.25 -39.59 5.55
N LEU A 88 6.10 -39.49 4.87
CA LEU A 88 5.97 -38.69 3.64
C LEU A 88 6.25 -37.20 3.88
N TRP A 89 5.84 -36.67 5.04
CA TRP A 89 6.12 -35.29 5.45
C TRP A 89 7.62 -35.02 5.62
N CYS A 90 8.35 -35.95 6.25
CA CYS A 90 9.80 -35.88 6.42
C CYS A 90 10.55 -36.07 5.08
N GLU A 91 10.10 -36.99 4.23
CA GLU A 91 10.65 -37.21 2.88
C GLU A 91 10.52 -35.96 2.01
N ALA A 92 9.44 -35.20 2.18
CA ALA A 92 9.26 -33.89 1.56
C ALA A 92 10.16 -32.78 2.18
N GLY A 93 11.09 -33.11 3.09
CA GLY A 93 12.08 -32.19 3.65
C GLY A 93 11.58 -31.31 4.80
N ASN A 94 10.45 -31.66 5.43
CA ASN A 94 9.89 -30.93 6.56
C ASN A 94 10.32 -31.56 7.90
N ASN A 95 10.12 -30.83 9.00
CA ASN A 95 10.48 -31.32 10.34
C ASN A 95 9.40 -32.28 10.88
N GLU A 96 9.84 -33.44 11.39
CA GLU A 96 9.01 -34.46 12.02
C GLU A 96 8.13 -33.91 13.15
N ASP A 97 8.67 -33.04 14.01
CA ASP A 97 7.98 -32.44 15.16
C ASP A 97 6.93 -31.38 14.77
N ALA A 98 6.75 -31.11 13.47
CA ALA A 98 5.85 -30.08 12.98
C ALA A 98 4.47 -30.60 12.56
N LEU A 99 4.15 -31.87 12.83
CA LEU A 99 2.85 -32.49 12.60
C LEU A 99 2.02 -32.50 13.91
N ASP A 100 0.88 -31.80 13.89
CA ASP A 100 -0.05 -31.71 15.01
C ASP A 100 -1.42 -32.30 14.64
N ILE A 101 -1.95 -33.24 15.43
CA ILE A 101 -3.31 -33.77 15.28
C ILE A 101 -4.26 -33.04 16.24
N VAL A 102 -5.18 -32.25 15.70
CA VAL A 102 -5.91 -31.23 16.48
C VAL A 102 -7.37 -31.08 16.04
N SER A 103 -8.18 -30.44 16.88
CA SER A 103 -9.54 -30.01 16.51
C SER A 103 -9.53 -28.72 15.70
N THR A 104 -10.61 -28.41 14.96
CA THR A 104 -10.78 -27.12 14.25
C THR A 104 -10.59 -25.90 15.16
N LYS A 105 -11.02 -25.98 16.43
CA LYS A 105 -10.78 -24.90 17.41
C LYS A 105 -9.28 -24.70 17.64
N ARG A 106 -8.57 -25.79 17.90
CA ARG A 106 -7.13 -25.75 18.18
C ARG A 106 -6.30 -25.35 16.95
N MET A 107 -6.72 -25.75 15.75
CA MET A 107 -6.13 -25.26 14.50
C MET A 107 -6.17 -23.74 14.41
N ARG A 108 -7.35 -23.13 14.65
CA ARG A 108 -7.52 -21.67 14.64
C ARG A 108 -6.63 -20.99 15.67
N GLU A 109 -6.49 -21.55 16.86
CA GLU A 109 -5.57 -21.04 17.90
C GLU A 109 -4.11 -21.08 17.45
N ILE A 110 -3.67 -22.17 16.80
CA ILE A 110 -2.31 -22.31 16.29
C ILE A 110 -2.04 -21.30 15.16
N ILE A 111 -2.96 -21.21 14.19
CA ILE A 111 -2.89 -20.23 13.09
C ILE A 111 -2.85 -18.81 13.65
N GLN A 112 -3.74 -18.48 14.60
CA GLN A 112 -3.76 -17.18 15.24
C GLN A 112 -2.43 -16.88 15.94
N LYS A 113 -1.92 -17.80 16.76
CA LYS A 113 -0.66 -17.62 17.48
C LYS A 113 0.52 -17.39 16.52
N ALA A 114 0.60 -18.19 15.44
CA ALA A 114 1.63 -18.02 14.42
C ALA A 114 1.51 -16.66 13.70
N SER A 115 0.29 -16.29 13.30
CA SER A 115 0.04 -15.01 12.63
C SER A 115 0.32 -13.81 13.53
N VAL A 116 0.05 -13.89 14.83
CA VAL A 116 0.38 -12.82 15.78
C VAL A 116 1.90 -12.65 15.90
N ALA A 117 2.64 -13.76 16.01
CA ALA A 117 4.11 -13.72 16.13
C ALA A 117 4.78 -13.06 14.91
N GLU A 118 4.20 -13.20 13.73
CA GLU A 118 4.74 -12.66 12.47
C GLU A 118 4.07 -11.35 12.01
N ASN A 119 3.17 -10.76 12.81
CA ASN A 119 2.33 -9.63 12.40
C ASN A 119 1.42 -9.90 11.18
N GLY A 120 1.06 -11.16 10.93
CA GLY A 120 0.06 -11.57 9.94
C GLY A 120 -1.39 -11.45 10.44
N PHE A 121 -1.60 -11.43 11.76
CA PHE A 121 -2.92 -11.16 12.31
C PHE A 121 -3.28 -9.69 12.08
N TRP A 122 -4.44 -9.44 11.47
CA TRP A 122 -4.84 -8.11 11.01
C TRP A 122 -4.68 -7.02 12.07
N LYS A 123 -5.01 -7.30 13.35
CA LYS A 123 -5.06 -6.27 14.38
C LYS A 123 -3.64 -5.80 14.68
N ASN A 124 -2.74 -6.77 14.89
CA ASN A 124 -1.33 -6.53 15.12
C ASN A 124 -0.69 -5.80 13.94
N TYR A 125 -1.03 -6.23 12.72
CA TYR A 125 -0.60 -5.54 11.51
C TYR A 125 -1.05 -4.08 11.50
N VAL A 126 -2.34 -3.83 11.66
CA VAL A 126 -2.94 -2.48 11.63
C VAL A 126 -2.34 -1.58 12.70
N GLU A 127 -2.27 -2.05 13.96
CA GLU A 127 -1.68 -1.26 15.05
C GLU A 127 -0.21 -0.96 14.78
N LYS A 128 0.54 -1.91 14.20
CA LYS A 128 1.92 -1.67 13.77
C LYS A 128 1.99 -0.61 12.68
N GLN A 129 1.16 -0.67 11.65
CA GLN A 129 1.14 0.36 10.58
C GLN A 129 0.76 1.73 11.15
N LEU A 130 -0.25 1.81 12.02
CA LEU A 130 -0.68 3.05 12.64
C LEU A 130 0.36 3.63 13.61
N ALA A 131 1.14 2.78 14.29
CA ALA A 131 2.23 3.22 15.15
C ALA A 131 3.33 3.97 14.38
N GLU A 132 3.48 3.71 13.07
CA GLU A 132 4.42 4.42 12.20
C GLU A 132 3.92 5.81 11.77
N PHE A 133 2.66 6.16 12.03
CA PHE A 133 2.12 7.50 11.80
C PHE A 133 2.38 8.40 13.02
N ASP A 134 3.20 9.43 12.86
CA ASP A 134 3.61 10.37 13.91
C ASP A 134 2.49 11.35 14.29
N ALA A 135 1.59 11.67 13.35
CA ALA A 135 0.47 12.58 13.61
C ALA A 135 -0.65 11.85 14.38
N GLY A 136 -1.76 12.56 14.62
CA GLY A 136 -2.88 11.99 15.36
C GLY A 136 -3.45 10.75 14.66
N LYS A 137 -4.01 9.83 15.44
CA LYS A 137 -4.71 8.65 14.89
C LYS A 137 -5.84 8.22 15.80
N SER A 138 -6.93 7.77 15.19
CA SER A 138 -8.03 7.14 15.89
C SER A 138 -7.71 5.68 16.21
N SER A 139 -8.36 5.12 17.22
CA SER A 139 -8.33 3.67 17.45
C SER A 139 -8.90 2.93 16.25
N SER A 140 -8.21 1.88 15.79
CA SER A 140 -8.71 0.99 14.72
C SER A 140 -10.09 0.41 15.03
N THR A 141 -10.35 0.12 16.31
CA THR A 141 -11.64 -0.45 16.76
C THR A 141 -12.75 0.59 16.71
N ALA A 142 -12.47 1.82 17.15
CA ALA A 142 -13.44 2.91 17.06
C ALA A 142 -13.75 3.27 15.59
N TRP A 143 -12.72 3.28 14.73
CA TRP A 143 -12.91 3.54 13.31
C TRP A 143 -13.76 2.46 12.63
N LEU A 144 -13.51 1.18 12.92
CA LEU A 144 -14.31 0.06 12.41
C LEU A 144 -15.76 0.06 12.91
N GLN A 145 -16.00 0.55 14.13
CA GLN A 145 -17.34 0.62 14.69
C GLN A 145 -18.28 1.50 13.86
N GLN A 146 -17.76 2.56 13.23
CA GLN A 146 -18.51 3.44 12.32
C GLN A 146 -19.07 2.67 11.12
N PHE A 147 -18.31 1.73 10.55
CA PHE A 147 -18.80 0.87 9.48
C PHE A 147 -19.89 -0.10 9.98
N ASN A 148 -19.78 -0.60 11.20
CA ASN A 148 -20.81 -1.47 11.78
C ASN A 148 -22.12 -0.71 12.01
N GLU A 149 -22.04 0.55 12.47
CA GLU A 149 -23.20 1.43 12.64
C GLU A 149 -23.96 1.62 11.33
N LEU A 150 -23.22 1.80 10.22
CA LEU A 150 -23.76 1.90 8.85
C LEU A 150 -24.17 0.55 8.22
N GLY A 151 -23.93 -0.59 8.90
CA GLY A 151 -24.27 -1.91 8.38
C GLY A 151 -23.33 -2.44 7.28
N ILE A 152 -22.12 -1.87 7.16
CA ILE A 152 -21.10 -2.18 6.15
C ILE A 152 -19.76 -2.62 6.79
N GLY A 153 -19.83 -3.22 7.98
CA GLY A 153 -18.68 -3.69 8.76
C GLY A 153 -17.61 -4.46 7.97
N PRO A 154 -17.98 -5.44 7.09
CA PRO A 154 -17.02 -6.18 6.28
C PRO A 154 -16.18 -5.31 5.34
N ILE A 155 -16.71 -4.19 4.83
CA ILE A 155 -15.95 -3.27 3.96
C ILE A 155 -14.85 -2.57 4.77
N GLY A 156 -15.20 -1.98 5.90
CA GLY A 156 -14.23 -1.31 6.78
C GLY A 156 -13.12 -2.25 7.23
N ARG A 157 -13.50 -3.50 7.53
CA ARG A 157 -12.59 -4.60 7.88
C ARG A 157 -11.52 -4.84 6.80
N ARG A 158 -11.95 -4.97 5.55
CA ARG A 158 -11.06 -5.24 4.42
C ARG A 158 -10.19 -4.03 4.12
N LEU A 159 -10.76 -2.83 4.14
CA LEU A 159 -10.02 -1.59 3.94
C LEU A 159 -8.91 -1.38 4.97
N ILE A 160 -9.19 -1.58 6.27
CA ILE A 160 -8.17 -1.35 7.30
C ILE A 160 -7.02 -2.35 7.17
N MET A 161 -7.27 -3.57 6.67
CA MET A 161 -6.23 -4.57 6.40
C MET A 161 -5.32 -4.20 5.22
N LYS A 162 -5.71 -3.21 4.41
CA LYS A 162 -4.93 -2.71 3.28
C LYS A 162 -4.04 -1.52 3.66
N ILE A 163 -4.18 -0.93 4.85
CA ILE A 163 -3.37 0.24 5.22
C ILE A 163 -1.89 -0.12 5.24
N ARG A 164 -1.04 0.79 4.76
CA ARG A 164 0.41 0.59 4.75
C ARG A 164 1.12 1.90 5.02
N ALA A 165 1.92 1.91 6.07
CA ALA A 165 2.84 3.01 6.36
C ALA A 165 4.13 2.81 5.57
N LEU A 166 4.52 3.82 4.80
CA LEU A 166 5.85 3.93 4.22
C LEU A 166 6.80 4.40 5.30
N ARG A 167 7.79 3.55 5.60
CA ARG A 167 8.72 3.76 6.70
C ARG A 167 9.92 4.55 6.25
N TYR A 168 10.44 5.32 7.20
CA TYR A 168 11.69 6.06 7.10
C TYR A 168 12.77 5.41 7.98
N ASP A 169 12.80 4.09 8.16
CA ASP A 169 13.81 3.45 9.01
C ASP A 169 15.14 3.21 8.26
N GLY A 170 16.22 3.08 9.05
CA GLY A 170 17.63 3.37 8.71
C GLY A 170 18.30 2.57 7.58
N SER A 171 17.55 1.81 6.78
CA SER A 171 18.00 1.24 5.51
C SER A 171 17.45 2.01 4.31
N MET A 172 17.14 3.31 4.45
CA MET A 172 16.66 4.14 3.34
C MET A 172 17.73 4.37 2.26
N LEU A 173 17.89 3.33 1.45
CA LEU A 173 18.62 3.25 0.19
C LEU A 173 18.27 4.39 -0.78
N PRO A 174 17.03 4.93 -0.88
CA PRO A 174 16.74 5.92 -1.91
C PRO A 174 17.68 7.11 -1.86
N PHE A 175 17.87 7.69 -0.67
CA PHE A 175 18.69 8.90 -0.52
C PHE A 175 20.12 8.60 -0.10
N ALA A 176 20.47 7.35 0.19
CA ALA A 176 21.84 7.00 0.55
C ALA A 176 22.79 7.38 -0.61
N PRO A 177 23.96 7.95 -0.30
CA PRO A 177 24.96 8.25 -1.32
C PRO A 177 25.51 6.93 -1.87
N LYS A 178 25.48 6.76 -3.19
CA LYS A 178 26.07 5.63 -3.91
C LYS A 178 27.60 5.74 -3.83
N GLU A 179 28.32 4.61 -3.86
CA GLU A 179 29.78 4.61 -3.72
C GLU A 179 30.50 5.48 -4.77
N HIS A 180 29.99 5.54 -6.00
CA HIS A 180 30.56 6.39 -7.05
C HIS A 180 30.35 7.89 -6.80
N GLU A 181 29.30 8.28 -6.07
CA GLU A 181 29.01 9.67 -5.69
C GLU A 181 29.92 10.18 -4.55
N LYS A 182 30.81 9.32 -4.05
CA LYS A 182 31.87 9.67 -3.09
C LYS A 182 33.16 10.09 -3.78
N ILE A 183 33.29 9.91 -5.09
CA ILE A 183 34.53 10.17 -5.84
C ILE A 183 34.34 11.33 -6.83
N GLY A 184 34.85 12.51 -6.46
CA GLY A 184 35.15 13.60 -7.41
C GLY A 184 33.98 14.44 -7.95
N GLN A 185 32.74 13.95 -7.91
CA GLN A 185 31.56 14.72 -8.34
C GLN A 185 31.03 15.62 -7.22
N LYS A 186 30.85 16.92 -7.51
CA LYS A 186 30.17 17.84 -6.59
C LYS A 186 28.66 17.65 -6.69
N THR A 187 28.08 17.02 -5.68
CA THR A 187 26.63 16.74 -5.64
C THR A 187 25.98 17.44 -4.47
N CYS A 188 24.92 18.20 -4.76
CA CYS A 188 24.05 18.84 -3.77
C CYS A 188 22.73 18.08 -3.60
N TYR A 189 22.50 17.53 -2.41
CA TYR A 189 21.25 16.85 -2.04
C TYR A 189 20.24 17.87 -1.53
N CYS A 190 19.13 17.99 -2.23
CA CYS A 190 18.14 19.02 -2.02
C CYS A 190 16.84 18.43 -1.47
N TYR A 191 16.24 19.14 -0.52
CA TYR A 191 14.81 19.03 -0.21
C TYR A 191 14.07 20.25 -0.78
N ILE A 192 12.77 20.10 -1.04
CA ILE A 192 11.92 21.19 -1.53
C ILE A 192 11.23 21.83 -0.34
N GLU A 193 11.53 23.10 -0.05
CA GLU A 193 10.76 23.89 0.91
C GLU A 193 9.62 24.58 0.16
N ASP A 194 8.40 24.28 0.57
CA ASP A 194 7.18 24.92 0.08
C ASP A 194 6.44 25.63 1.23
N ASP A 195 5.33 26.30 0.89
CA ASP A 195 4.53 27.07 1.84
C ASP A 195 3.75 26.20 2.85
N ASP A 196 3.87 24.86 2.79
CA ASP A 196 3.12 23.92 3.64
C ASP A 196 3.85 23.73 4.99
N GLN A 197 3.36 24.41 6.03
CA GLN A 197 3.92 24.29 7.38
C GLN A 197 3.75 22.86 7.91
N GLY A 198 4.87 22.20 8.22
CA GLY A 198 4.88 20.80 8.67
C GLY A 198 4.73 19.78 7.54
N GLY A 199 4.94 20.20 6.28
CA GLY A 199 4.95 19.34 5.11
C GLY A 199 5.98 18.19 5.19
N SER A 200 5.83 17.23 4.28
CA SER A 200 6.71 16.05 4.20
C SER A 200 8.19 16.39 3.95
N TRP A 201 8.48 17.59 3.44
CA TRP A 201 9.83 18.10 3.25
C TRP A 201 10.64 18.18 4.55
N VAL A 202 9.99 18.35 5.71
CA VAL A 202 10.67 18.34 7.01
C VAL A 202 11.30 16.97 7.27
N SER A 203 10.57 15.88 7.00
CA SER A 203 11.10 14.52 7.14
C SER A 203 12.26 14.24 6.18
N VAL A 204 12.17 14.73 4.94
CA VAL A 204 13.26 14.61 3.97
C VAL A 204 14.49 15.40 4.42
N LYS A 205 14.31 16.64 4.87
CA LYS A 205 15.38 17.49 5.42
C LYS A 205 16.06 16.84 6.62
N ASP A 206 15.27 16.35 7.58
CA ASP A 206 15.78 15.65 8.76
C ASP A 206 16.63 14.47 8.31
N GLN A 207 16.13 13.64 7.39
CA GLN A 207 16.87 12.49 6.87
C GLN A 207 18.17 12.87 6.17
N LEU A 208 18.14 13.86 5.27
CA LEU A 208 19.33 14.33 4.57
C LEU A 208 20.38 14.82 5.56
N THR A 209 19.96 15.57 6.59
CA THR A 209 20.84 16.11 7.64
C THR A 209 21.50 15.02 8.49
N HIS A 210 20.82 13.88 8.69
CA HIS A 210 21.41 12.74 9.41
C HIS A 210 22.34 11.88 8.54
N SER A 211 22.14 11.85 7.22
CA SER A 211 22.83 10.92 6.31
C SER A 211 23.95 11.56 5.49
N HIS A 212 23.95 12.89 5.36
CA HIS A 212 24.90 13.65 4.56
C HIS A 212 25.59 14.73 5.39
N LYS A 213 26.76 15.14 4.94
CA LYS A 213 27.45 16.29 5.55
C LYS A 213 26.68 17.58 5.24
N PRO A 214 26.57 18.54 6.18
CA PRO A 214 25.79 19.77 6.00
C PRO A 214 26.12 20.55 4.72
N GLU A 215 27.39 20.57 4.31
CA GLU A 215 27.84 21.28 3.11
C GLU A 215 27.31 20.66 1.81
N ARG A 216 26.84 19.40 1.80
CA ARG A 216 26.23 18.74 0.64
C ARG A 216 24.72 18.91 0.58
N ILE A 217 24.11 19.59 1.55
CA ILE A 217 22.66 19.72 1.64
C ILE A 217 22.25 21.11 1.13
N GLY A 218 21.30 21.12 0.20
CA GLY A 218 20.71 22.31 -0.38
C GLY A 218 19.22 22.41 -0.11
N LYS A 219 18.68 23.61 -0.32
CA LYS A 219 17.24 23.88 -0.28
C LYS A 219 16.79 24.36 -1.65
N VAL A 220 15.80 23.70 -2.22
CA VAL A 220 15.07 24.18 -3.39
C VAL A 220 13.87 24.97 -2.90
N LEU A 221 13.70 26.20 -3.41
CA LEU A 221 12.53 27.01 -3.11
C LEU A 221 11.45 26.77 -4.15
N TRP A 222 10.23 26.47 -3.69
CA TRP A 222 9.06 26.32 -4.53
C TRP A 222 7.92 27.23 -4.06
N ASP A 223 7.58 28.22 -4.87
CA ASP A 223 6.38 29.04 -4.68
C ASP A 223 5.28 28.56 -5.64
N SER A 224 4.27 27.91 -5.07
CA SER A 224 3.16 27.33 -5.83
C SER A 224 2.24 28.37 -6.49
N LYS A 225 2.23 29.62 -6.00
CA LYS A 225 1.38 30.71 -6.54
C LYS A 225 2.06 31.39 -7.71
N SER A 226 3.35 31.70 -7.58
CA SER A 226 4.12 32.31 -8.68
C SER A 226 4.71 31.30 -9.65
N SER A 227 4.61 29.99 -9.36
CA SER A 227 5.28 28.90 -10.10
C SER A 227 6.78 29.12 -10.20
N LYS A 228 7.39 29.67 -9.14
CA LYS A 228 8.81 29.97 -9.10
C LYS A 228 9.57 28.78 -8.51
N PHE A 229 10.57 28.30 -9.25
CA PHE A 229 11.42 27.18 -8.86
C PHE A 229 12.89 27.61 -8.85
N GLU A 230 13.50 27.65 -7.66
CA GLU A 230 14.88 28.11 -7.49
C GLU A 230 15.77 27.02 -6.90
N LEU A 231 16.82 26.67 -7.62
CA LEU A 231 17.90 25.83 -7.12
C LEU A 231 18.79 26.63 -6.15
N PRO A 232 19.52 25.96 -5.24
CA PRO A 232 20.55 26.60 -4.44
C PRO A 232 21.58 27.32 -5.33
N ASP A 233 21.99 28.53 -4.95
CA ASP A 233 23.07 29.27 -5.61
C ASP A 233 24.43 28.65 -5.26
N ARG A 234 24.80 27.61 -6.02
CA ARG A 234 25.98 26.77 -5.77
C ARG A 234 26.58 26.22 -7.08
N ASP A 235 27.91 26.11 -7.09
CA ASP A 235 28.70 25.51 -8.18
C ASP A 235 28.85 24.00 -7.99
N ASP A 236 27.73 23.28 -8.01
CA ASP A 236 27.65 21.81 -7.95
C ASP A 236 27.41 21.23 -9.36
N ASP A 237 28.00 20.06 -9.66
CA ASP A 237 27.86 19.38 -10.96
C ASP A 237 26.45 18.79 -11.14
N GLU A 238 25.80 18.42 -10.02
CA GLU A 238 24.49 17.79 -9.98
C GLU A 238 23.70 18.16 -8.72
N PHE A 239 22.40 18.39 -8.90
CA PHE A 239 21.41 18.56 -7.84
C PHE A 239 20.54 17.31 -7.74
N VAL A 240 20.54 16.66 -6.57
CA VAL A 240 19.70 15.50 -6.28
C VAL A 240 18.52 15.96 -5.46
N ILE A 241 17.34 16.08 -6.07
CA ILE A 241 16.12 16.52 -5.40
C ILE A 241 15.41 15.30 -4.82
N CYS A 242 15.29 15.28 -3.51
CA CYS A 242 14.66 14.21 -2.74
C CYS A 242 13.25 14.64 -2.31
N GLU A 243 12.26 13.75 -2.52
CA GLU A 243 10.89 13.93 -2.08
C GLU A 243 10.35 12.65 -1.41
N ASP A 244 9.33 12.75 -0.57
CA ASP A 244 8.70 11.58 0.06
C ASP A 244 7.99 10.70 -0.97
N GLY A 245 7.22 11.29 -1.89
CA GLY A 245 6.32 10.52 -2.75
C GLY A 245 6.09 11.09 -4.14
N LEU A 246 6.29 10.27 -5.17
CA LEU A 246 5.80 10.53 -6.52
C LEU A 246 4.46 9.81 -6.78
N TRP A 247 3.35 10.45 -6.43
CA TRP A 247 2.01 9.90 -6.67
C TRP A 247 1.51 10.24 -8.08
N SER A 248 0.62 11.21 -8.24
CA SER A 248 0.07 11.55 -9.56
C SER A 248 1.07 12.20 -10.55
N GLY A 249 2.25 12.62 -10.09
CA GLY A 249 3.22 13.37 -10.89
C GLY A 249 2.85 14.83 -11.19
N LYS A 250 1.60 15.25 -10.94
CA LYS A 250 1.09 16.59 -11.27
C LYS A 250 1.96 17.73 -10.73
N GLU A 251 2.43 17.63 -9.49
CA GLU A 251 3.22 18.71 -8.88
C GLU A 251 4.64 18.77 -9.46
N THR A 252 5.28 17.62 -9.63
CA THR A 252 6.58 17.53 -10.31
C THR A 252 6.52 18.08 -11.74
N VAL A 253 5.44 17.84 -12.49
CA VAL A 253 5.26 18.42 -13.83
C VAL A 253 5.25 19.95 -13.80
N LYS A 254 4.57 20.58 -12.84
CA LYS A 254 4.59 22.05 -12.70
C LYS A 254 6.00 22.58 -12.39
N ARG A 255 6.74 21.86 -11.54
CA ARG A 255 8.12 22.23 -11.20
C ARG A 255 9.04 22.09 -12.41
N LEU A 256 8.85 21.07 -13.25
CA LEU A 256 9.57 20.92 -14.52
C LEU A 256 9.23 22.06 -15.50
N GLU A 257 7.96 22.46 -15.59
CA GLU A 257 7.55 23.61 -16.40
C GLU A 257 8.19 24.93 -15.91
N ALA A 258 8.22 25.13 -14.58
CA ALA A 258 8.92 26.27 -13.97
C ALA A 258 10.43 26.25 -14.21
N LEU A 259 11.07 25.06 -14.14
CA LEU A 259 12.49 24.88 -14.41
C LEU A 259 12.85 25.30 -15.85
N VAL A 260 12.01 24.98 -16.83
CA VAL A 260 12.20 25.43 -18.23
C VAL A 260 12.18 26.96 -18.30
N ALA A 261 11.29 27.62 -17.55
CA ALA A 261 11.15 29.07 -17.57
C ALA A 261 12.34 29.80 -16.92
N THR A 262 12.99 29.19 -15.91
CA THR A 262 14.13 29.82 -15.23
C THR A 262 15.46 29.63 -15.95
N GLY A 263 15.56 28.65 -16.86
CA GLY A 263 16.80 28.35 -17.57
C GLY A 263 17.94 27.93 -16.64
N ALA A 264 17.61 27.35 -15.48
CA ALA A 264 18.61 26.93 -14.51
C ALA A 264 19.59 25.93 -15.14
N ASN A 265 20.88 26.15 -14.95
CA ASN A 265 21.94 25.27 -15.44
C ASN A 265 22.30 24.25 -14.37
N GLY A 266 22.52 22.99 -14.77
CA GLY A 266 22.92 21.90 -13.87
C GLY A 266 22.12 20.62 -14.10
N ARG A 267 22.76 19.47 -13.89
CA ARG A 267 22.08 18.17 -13.95
C ARG A 267 21.21 17.99 -12.71
N ILE A 268 20.00 17.48 -12.89
CA ILE A 268 19.04 17.25 -11.82
C ILE A 268 18.68 15.76 -11.80
N ARG A 269 18.72 15.18 -10.60
CA ARG A 269 18.25 13.82 -10.36
C ARG A 269 17.12 13.85 -9.35
N LEU A 270 15.95 13.37 -9.74
CA LEU A 270 14.79 13.24 -8.86
C LEU A 270 14.83 11.88 -8.17
N LYS A 271 14.74 11.88 -6.84
CA LYS A 271 14.70 10.67 -6.00
C LYS A 271 13.48 10.72 -5.09
N PHE A 272 12.87 9.56 -4.87
CA PHE A 272 11.65 9.42 -4.07
C PHE A 272 11.77 8.28 -3.06
N VAL A 273 11.16 8.41 -1.88
CA VAL A 273 11.01 7.26 -0.98
C VAL A 273 10.03 6.25 -1.58
N ALA A 274 8.91 6.74 -2.11
CA ALA A 274 7.97 5.93 -2.88
C ALA A 274 7.59 6.62 -4.19
N ALA A 275 7.33 5.82 -5.22
CA ALA A 275 6.85 6.32 -6.49
C ALA A 275 5.75 5.39 -7.02
N SER A 276 4.72 5.96 -7.61
CA SER A 276 3.76 5.17 -8.37
C SER A 276 4.20 5.02 -9.81
N ASP A 277 3.85 3.90 -10.43
CA ASP A 277 4.00 3.69 -11.88
C ASP A 277 3.34 4.82 -12.70
N PHE A 278 2.15 5.26 -12.29
CA PHE A 278 1.43 6.40 -12.87
C PHE A 278 2.29 7.67 -12.83
N GLY A 279 2.76 8.05 -11.64
CA GLY A 279 3.58 9.26 -11.46
C GLY A 279 4.87 9.22 -12.25
N LEU A 280 5.53 8.05 -12.28
CA LEU A 280 6.75 7.84 -13.06
C LEU A 280 6.50 8.05 -14.55
N MET A 281 5.40 7.51 -15.10
CA MET A 281 5.05 7.71 -16.50
C MET A 281 4.78 9.17 -16.81
N VAL A 282 3.97 9.84 -15.98
CA VAL A 282 3.66 11.28 -16.14
C VAL A 282 4.92 12.15 -16.12
N VAL A 283 5.81 11.94 -15.15
CA VAL A 283 7.03 12.75 -15.02
C VAL A 283 8.02 12.46 -16.13
N ARG A 284 8.25 11.19 -16.48
CA ARG A 284 9.13 10.83 -17.61
C ARG A 284 8.61 11.38 -18.93
N HIS A 285 7.29 11.35 -19.14
CA HIS A 285 6.66 11.99 -20.28
C HIS A 285 6.94 13.50 -20.31
N ALA A 286 6.70 14.19 -19.20
CA ALA A 286 6.96 15.63 -19.11
C ALA A 286 8.44 16.00 -19.33
N ILE A 287 9.39 15.22 -18.80
CA ILE A 287 10.82 15.41 -19.05
C ILE A 287 11.13 15.36 -20.54
N ARG A 288 10.59 14.38 -21.29
CA ARG A 288 10.77 14.30 -22.74
C ARG A 288 10.09 15.46 -23.46
N HIS A 289 8.83 15.75 -23.11
CA HIS A 289 8.04 16.80 -23.75
C HIS A 289 8.68 18.19 -23.62
N PHE A 290 9.27 18.49 -22.46
CA PHE A 290 9.96 19.75 -22.19
C PHE A 290 11.44 19.76 -22.66
N ASN A 291 11.88 18.71 -23.37
CA ASN A 291 13.26 18.54 -23.84
C ASN A 291 14.31 18.60 -22.70
N LEU A 292 13.96 18.08 -21.53
CA LEU A 292 14.81 18.06 -20.33
C LEU A 292 15.61 16.75 -20.21
N THR A 293 15.58 15.84 -21.18
CA THR A 293 16.20 14.50 -21.08
C THR A 293 17.72 14.52 -20.82
N HIS A 294 18.41 15.58 -21.25
CA HIS A 294 19.85 15.75 -20.98
C HIS A 294 20.15 16.40 -19.63
N GLN A 295 19.12 16.97 -18.99
CA GLN A 295 19.24 17.73 -17.76
C GLN A 295 18.65 17.00 -16.56
N VAL A 296 17.47 16.38 -16.70
CA VAL A 296 16.68 15.81 -15.61
C VAL A 296 16.56 14.29 -15.77
N GLN A 297 16.89 13.56 -14.72
CA GLN A 297 16.71 12.11 -14.62
C GLN A 297 15.84 11.76 -13.41
N VAL A 298 15.01 10.72 -13.54
CA VAL A 298 14.30 10.10 -12.40
C VAL A 298 15.04 8.83 -11.98
N ASP A 299 15.55 8.81 -10.74
CA ASP A 299 16.15 7.64 -10.10
C ASP A 299 15.15 7.05 -9.08
N ALA A 300 14.43 6.02 -9.53
CA ALA A 300 13.43 5.31 -8.73
C ALA A 300 13.85 3.86 -8.46
N HIS A 301 15.14 3.52 -8.62
CA HIS A 301 15.62 2.15 -8.46
C HIS A 301 15.40 1.62 -7.03
N ASP A 302 15.70 2.46 -6.05
CA ASP A 302 15.59 2.14 -4.63
C ASP A 302 14.24 2.57 -4.03
N ALA A 303 13.38 3.23 -4.82
CA ALA A 303 12.09 3.71 -4.37
C ALA A 303 11.08 2.55 -4.23
N GLU A 304 10.19 2.64 -3.24
CA GLU A 304 9.07 1.73 -3.16
C GLU A 304 8.08 2.01 -4.30
N ILE A 305 7.85 1.03 -5.18
CA ILE A 305 6.93 1.18 -6.31
C ILE A 305 5.51 0.77 -5.92
N VAL A 306 4.57 1.71 -6.05
CA VAL A 306 3.13 1.47 -5.87
C VAL A 306 2.46 1.35 -7.23
N LYS A 307 1.89 0.19 -7.54
CA LYS A 307 1.24 -0.06 -8.82
C LYS A 307 -0.19 0.47 -8.84
N PHE A 308 -0.48 1.40 -9.74
CA PHE A 308 -1.80 1.96 -9.97
C PHE A 308 -2.28 1.80 -11.41
N LEU A 309 -1.44 1.34 -12.34
CA LEU A 309 -1.84 1.16 -13.73
C LEU A 309 -2.18 -0.30 -14.02
N SER A 310 -3.16 -0.48 -14.92
CA SER A 310 -3.46 -1.78 -15.49
C SER A 310 -2.29 -2.31 -16.33
N ASP A 311 -2.12 -3.63 -16.32
CA ASP A 311 -1.23 -4.28 -17.28
C ASP A 311 -1.76 -4.08 -18.70
N GLY A 312 -0.87 -3.81 -19.67
CA GLY A 312 -1.24 -3.68 -21.08
C GLY A 312 -1.73 -2.28 -21.50
N LEU A 313 -0.98 -1.23 -21.16
CA LEU A 313 -1.25 0.11 -21.67
C LEU A 313 -1.13 0.14 -23.22
N PRO A 314 -1.95 0.96 -23.91
CA PRO A 314 -1.81 1.21 -25.34
C PRO A 314 -0.41 1.70 -25.70
N ALA A 315 0.08 1.28 -26.87
CA ALA A 315 1.42 1.65 -27.36
C ALA A 315 1.59 3.18 -27.47
N GLU A 316 0.51 3.89 -27.79
CA GLU A 316 0.46 5.35 -27.89
C GLU A 316 0.71 6.02 -26.52
N LEU A 317 0.20 5.46 -25.42
CA LEU A 317 0.46 5.95 -24.07
C LEU A 317 1.84 5.55 -23.54
N ILE A 318 2.38 4.42 -24.00
CA ILE A 318 3.76 4.04 -23.67
C ILE A 318 4.75 5.00 -24.34
N ALA A 319 4.54 5.30 -25.64
CA ALA A 319 5.34 6.26 -26.39
C ALA A 319 5.16 7.68 -25.85
N GLY A 320 3.91 8.16 -25.76
CA GLY A 320 3.54 9.49 -25.26
C GLY A 320 3.71 10.63 -26.28
N ASP A 321 4.35 10.39 -27.42
CA ASP A 321 4.83 11.44 -28.35
C ASP A 321 3.74 12.41 -28.87
N GLN A 322 2.48 11.96 -28.92
CA GLN A 322 1.36 12.76 -29.45
C GLN A 322 0.65 13.61 -28.38
N PHE A 323 1.06 13.53 -27.11
CA PHE A 323 0.33 14.14 -26.00
C PHE A 323 1.09 15.32 -25.39
N THR A 324 0.37 16.42 -25.14
CA THR A 324 0.81 17.40 -24.13
C THR A 324 0.80 16.75 -22.73
N PRO A 325 1.57 17.25 -21.75
CA PRO A 325 1.58 16.67 -20.39
C PRO A 325 0.18 16.58 -19.77
N LYS A 326 -0.68 17.58 -20.01
CA LYS A 326 -2.07 17.60 -19.51
C LYS A 326 -2.94 16.56 -20.21
N ALA A 327 -2.83 16.42 -21.54
CA ALA A 327 -3.58 15.42 -22.29
C ALA A 327 -3.14 14.00 -21.91
N TYR A 328 -1.82 13.79 -21.77
CA TYR A 328 -1.24 12.52 -21.33
C TYR A 328 -1.74 12.10 -19.94
N TYR A 329 -1.67 13.03 -18.97
CA TYR A 329 -2.17 12.80 -17.61
C TYR A 329 -3.66 12.41 -17.59
N THR A 330 -4.47 13.02 -18.46
CA THR A 330 -5.90 12.74 -18.55
C THR A 330 -6.15 11.36 -19.16
N ALA A 331 -5.50 11.05 -20.28
CA ALA A 331 -5.66 9.75 -20.94
C ALA A 331 -5.16 8.59 -20.07
N LEU A 332 -4.06 8.79 -19.34
CA LEU A 332 -3.51 7.76 -18.47
C LEU A 332 -4.45 7.41 -17.30
N HIS A 333 -5.30 8.34 -16.85
CA HIS A 333 -6.27 8.06 -15.77
C HIS A 333 -7.33 7.02 -16.14
N GLU A 334 -7.60 6.79 -17.43
CA GLU A 334 -8.53 5.74 -17.88
C GLU A 334 -8.05 4.33 -17.51
N TYR A 335 -6.75 4.18 -17.22
CA TYR A 335 -6.09 2.91 -16.91
C TYR A 335 -5.74 2.78 -15.42
N VAL A 336 -6.26 3.68 -14.58
CA VAL A 336 -6.04 3.62 -13.14
C VAL A 336 -6.83 2.48 -12.53
N LEU A 337 -6.12 1.66 -11.77
CA LEU A 337 -6.68 0.63 -10.93
C LEU A 337 -6.80 1.13 -9.48
N PRO A 338 -8.01 1.13 -8.89
CA PRO A 338 -8.23 1.47 -7.49
C PRO A 338 -7.50 0.50 -6.56
N TRP A 339 -6.38 0.93 -5.97
CA TRP A 339 -5.38 0.07 -5.31
C TRP A 339 -5.95 -0.80 -4.19
N ALA A 340 -6.77 -0.23 -3.30
CA ALA A 340 -7.39 -0.98 -2.21
C ALA A 340 -8.30 -2.12 -2.69
N PHE A 341 -8.72 -2.08 -3.97
CA PHE A 341 -9.68 -2.99 -4.58
C PHE A 341 -9.07 -3.91 -5.65
N LEU A 342 -7.75 -3.87 -5.85
CA LEU A 342 -7.05 -4.63 -6.91
C LEU A 342 -7.36 -6.13 -6.89
N ASP A 343 -7.36 -6.72 -5.70
CA ASP A 343 -7.57 -8.15 -5.52
C ASP A 343 -9.06 -8.45 -5.36
N GLU A 344 -9.69 -8.96 -6.42
CA GLU A 344 -11.11 -9.32 -6.44
C GLU A 344 -11.45 -10.40 -5.40
N THR A 345 -10.51 -11.28 -5.05
CA THR A 345 -10.74 -12.35 -4.07
C THR A 345 -10.95 -11.81 -2.66
N GLU A 346 -10.50 -10.58 -2.40
CA GLU A 346 -10.76 -9.87 -1.15
C GLU A 346 -12.18 -9.32 -1.06
N TRP A 347 -12.98 -9.37 -2.13
CA TRP A 347 -14.31 -8.80 -2.20
C TRP A 347 -15.37 -9.81 -2.63
N PRO A 348 -15.60 -10.90 -1.88
CA PRO A 348 -16.58 -11.95 -2.22
C PRO A 348 -18.04 -11.45 -2.31
N ASP A 349 -18.36 -10.33 -1.67
CA ASP A 349 -19.68 -9.69 -1.74
C ASP A 349 -19.81 -8.71 -2.93
N GLY A 350 -18.77 -8.63 -3.78
CA GLY A 350 -18.69 -7.78 -4.95
C GLY A 350 -17.71 -6.61 -4.79
N ARG A 351 -16.67 -6.57 -5.63
CA ARG A 351 -15.69 -5.47 -5.67
C ARG A 351 -16.36 -4.13 -5.96
N GLU A 352 -17.17 -4.06 -7.03
CA GLU A 352 -17.82 -2.81 -7.45
C GLU A 352 -18.77 -2.27 -6.38
N ALA A 353 -19.54 -3.15 -5.72
CA ALA A 353 -20.40 -2.74 -4.61
C ALA A 353 -19.60 -2.12 -3.47
N ALA A 354 -18.45 -2.70 -3.09
CA ALA A 354 -17.60 -2.12 -2.06
C ALA A 354 -16.97 -0.79 -2.49
N MET A 355 -16.57 -0.67 -3.76
CA MET A 355 -16.06 0.58 -4.33
C MET A 355 -17.12 1.66 -4.34
N ASP A 356 -18.37 1.35 -4.71
CA ASP A 356 -19.49 2.28 -4.75
C ASP A 356 -19.80 2.83 -3.36
N VAL A 357 -19.82 1.97 -2.33
CA VAL A 357 -19.96 2.41 -0.93
C VAL A 357 -18.85 3.38 -0.53
N CYS A 358 -17.60 3.05 -0.87
CA CYS A 358 -16.46 3.92 -0.54
C CYS A 358 -16.50 5.23 -1.32
N ARG A 359 -16.99 5.22 -2.56
CA ARG A 359 -17.15 6.39 -3.41
C ARG A 359 -18.24 7.31 -2.88
N ASP A 360 -19.37 6.76 -2.46
CA ASP A 360 -20.49 7.51 -1.87
C ASP A 360 -20.06 8.23 -0.58
N ILE A 361 -19.51 7.47 0.38
CA ILE A 361 -18.98 8.04 1.63
C ILE A 361 -17.89 9.08 1.33
N GLY A 362 -16.96 8.76 0.44
CA GLY A 362 -15.88 9.66 0.06
C GLY A 362 -16.36 10.92 -0.63
N ALA A 363 -17.44 10.86 -1.43
CA ALA A 363 -18.05 12.02 -2.07
C ALA A 363 -18.60 13.00 -1.04
N GLN A 364 -19.34 12.52 -0.04
CA GLN A 364 -19.90 13.34 1.04
C GLN A 364 -18.80 14.05 1.85
N LEU A 365 -17.74 13.31 2.20
CA LEU A 365 -16.59 13.86 2.93
C LEU A 365 -15.83 14.91 2.10
N ILE A 366 -15.61 14.66 0.81
CA ILE A 366 -14.93 15.59 -0.09
C ILE A 366 -15.77 16.84 -0.33
N GLU A 367 -17.07 16.70 -0.55
CA GLU A 367 -17.99 17.83 -0.75
C GLU A 367 -17.91 18.80 0.43
N ARG A 368 -18.01 18.29 1.67
CA ARG A 368 -17.88 19.10 2.89
C ARG A 368 -16.50 19.76 2.98
N TRP A 369 -15.43 18.99 2.85
CA TRP A 369 -14.06 19.50 2.95
C TRP A 369 -13.77 20.58 1.88
N TYR A 370 -14.20 20.35 0.65
CA TYR A 370 -13.93 21.24 -0.47
C TYR A 370 -14.74 22.53 -0.38
N THR A 371 -16.01 22.44 0.01
CA THR A 371 -16.88 23.61 0.22
C THR A 371 -16.34 24.52 1.31
N ALA A 372 -15.82 23.95 2.40
CA ALA A 372 -15.25 24.71 3.51
C ALA A 372 -13.94 25.43 3.13
N ASN A 373 -13.11 24.83 2.28
CA ASN A 373 -11.79 25.36 1.93
C ASN A 373 -11.78 26.21 0.65
N TRP A 374 -12.70 25.96 -0.28
CA TRP A 374 -12.77 26.61 -1.60
C TRP A 374 -14.23 26.81 -2.06
N PRO A 375 -15.00 27.71 -1.43
CA PRO A 375 -16.42 27.91 -1.72
C PRO A 375 -16.70 28.34 -3.18
N ASP A 376 -15.74 29.01 -3.84
CA ASP A 376 -15.91 29.53 -5.20
C ASP A 376 -15.52 28.53 -6.31
N LYS A 377 -15.16 27.30 -5.96
CA LYS A 377 -14.71 26.29 -6.93
C LYS A 377 -15.80 25.28 -7.25
N ASP A 378 -15.66 24.64 -8.42
CA ASP A 378 -16.53 23.55 -8.86
C ASP A 378 -16.37 22.32 -7.94
N VAL A 379 -17.28 22.23 -6.96
CA VAL A 379 -17.34 21.15 -5.98
C VAL A 379 -17.64 19.80 -6.66
N ALA A 380 -18.51 19.78 -7.67
CA ALA A 380 -18.88 18.55 -8.36
C ALA A 380 -17.68 17.92 -9.08
N ALA A 381 -16.88 18.74 -9.78
CA ALA A 381 -15.64 18.28 -10.40
C ALA A 381 -14.60 17.78 -9.37
N ALA A 382 -14.58 18.38 -8.17
CA ALA A 382 -13.73 17.90 -7.09
C ALA A 382 -14.21 16.55 -6.53
N VAL A 383 -15.51 16.38 -6.33
CA VAL A 383 -16.13 15.14 -5.85
C VAL A 383 -15.85 13.98 -6.81
N ASP A 384 -16.08 14.13 -8.12
CA ASP A 384 -15.76 13.08 -9.10
C ASP A 384 -14.27 12.71 -9.06
N ARG A 385 -13.40 13.71 -8.92
CA ARG A 385 -11.95 13.49 -8.92
C ARG A 385 -11.41 12.86 -7.63
N PHE A 386 -11.99 13.13 -6.47
CA PHE A 386 -11.41 12.81 -5.17
C PHE A 386 -12.24 11.85 -4.30
N SER A 387 -13.48 11.49 -4.69
CA SER A 387 -14.35 10.55 -3.94
C SER A 387 -13.70 9.20 -3.62
N LEU A 388 -12.83 8.69 -4.49
CA LEU A 388 -12.00 7.49 -4.23
C LEU A 388 -10.52 7.84 -4.04
N GLY A 389 -10.20 9.03 -3.56
CA GLY A 389 -8.85 9.57 -3.55
C GLY A 389 -8.52 10.25 -4.88
N GLY A 390 -7.56 11.16 -4.87
CA GLY A 390 -7.32 12.08 -5.97
C GLY A 390 -6.83 11.42 -7.25
N GLY A 391 -7.67 11.34 -8.27
CA GLY A 391 -7.40 10.58 -9.49
C GLY A 391 -7.94 9.14 -9.44
N LYS A 392 -8.84 8.85 -8.50
CA LYS A 392 -9.52 7.54 -8.33
C LYS A 392 -8.57 6.37 -7.96
N PHE A 393 -7.37 6.68 -7.47
CA PHE A 393 -6.36 5.67 -7.10
C PHE A 393 -6.74 4.77 -5.92
N ALA A 394 -7.65 5.20 -5.03
CA ALA A 394 -8.07 4.46 -3.85
C ALA A 394 -6.91 3.88 -3.00
N SER A 395 -5.87 4.69 -2.78
CA SER A 395 -4.71 4.24 -1.99
C SER A 395 -5.08 4.07 -0.51
N ALA A 396 -4.41 3.14 0.16
CA ALA A 396 -4.36 3.07 1.62
C ALA A 396 -2.91 3.19 2.14
N VAL A 397 -2.01 3.67 1.28
CA VAL A 397 -0.59 3.85 1.56
C VAL A 397 -0.32 5.28 2.02
N PHE A 398 0.26 5.45 3.20
CA PHE A 398 0.54 6.77 3.79
C PHE A 398 1.98 6.88 4.28
N PHE A 399 2.45 8.10 4.53
CA PHE A 399 3.78 8.35 5.11
C PHE A 399 3.68 8.64 6.59
N LYS A 400 4.81 8.51 7.29
CA LYS A 400 4.96 8.82 8.71
C LYS A 400 4.33 10.15 9.15
N ARG A 401 4.43 11.22 8.35
CA ARG A 401 3.91 12.56 8.70
C ARG A 401 2.87 13.12 7.73
N SER A 402 2.46 12.37 6.72
CA SER A 402 1.54 12.89 5.70
C SER A 402 0.66 11.81 5.11
N VAL A 403 -0.59 12.18 4.81
CA VAL A 403 -1.52 11.33 4.07
C VAL A 403 -1.61 11.84 2.62
N PRO A 404 -1.15 11.08 1.63
CA PRO A 404 -1.30 11.46 0.23
C PRO A 404 -2.75 11.73 -0.15
N LYS A 405 -3.02 12.73 -1.01
CA LYS A 405 -4.38 13.00 -1.51
C LYS A 405 -4.95 11.87 -2.35
N VAL A 406 -4.11 10.95 -2.82
CA VAL A 406 -4.51 9.73 -3.54
C VAL A 406 -5.10 8.67 -2.61
N CYS A 407 -4.97 8.83 -1.29
CA CYS A 407 -5.59 7.94 -0.31
C CYS A 407 -7.09 8.14 -0.24
N LEU A 408 -7.81 7.04 0.05
CA LEU A 408 -9.25 7.07 0.26
C LEU A 408 -9.65 8.12 1.31
N PRO A 409 -10.61 9.03 1.02
CA PRO A 409 -11.00 10.11 1.92
C PRO A 409 -11.45 9.65 3.30
N LEU A 410 -12.12 8.49 3.36
CA LEU A 410 -12.57 7.82 4.60
C LEU A 410 -11.45 7.57 5.63
N PHE A 411 -10.17 7.57 5.21
CA PHE A 411 -9.06 7.44 6.14
C PHE A 411 -8.65 8.75 6.79
N TRP A 412 -8.92 9.91 6.20
CA TRP A 412 -8.27 11.18 6.60
C TRP A 412 -9.18 12.42 6.63
N LEU A 413 -10.43 12.31 6.19
CA LEU A 413 -11.45 13.36 6.35
C LEU A 413 -12.45 13.03 7.45
N ASP A 414 -12.96 14.07 8.09
CA ASP A 414 -14.08 14.01 9.04
C ASP A 414 -15.36 14.61 8.44
N GLY A 415 -16.50 14.17 8.96
CA GLY A 415 -17.77 14.84 8.74
C GLY A 415 -18.98 13.93 8.76
N GLU A 416 -20.17 14.51 8.61
CA GLU A 416 -21.41 13.75 8.58
C GLU A 416 -21.43 12.85 7.35
N VAL A 417 -21.77 11.58 7.55
CA VAL A 417 -21.94 10.57 6.51
C VAL A 417 -23.32 9.96 6.66
N VAL A 418 -24.09 9.96 5.58
CA VAL A 418 -25.40 9.33 5.48
C VAL A 418 -25.32 8.15 4.53
N TYR A 419 -25.66 6.95 5.01
CA TYR A 419 -25.68 5.75 4.20
C TYR A 419 -26.83 4.83 4.64
N ASN A 420 -27.62 4.33 3.69
CA ASN A 420 -28.80 3.49 3.93
C ASN A 420 -29.75 4.05 5.02
N GLY A 421 -30.00 5.37 4.98
CA GLY A 421 -30.91 6.06 5.91
C GLY A 421 -30.36 6.25 7.34
N LYS A 422 -29.09 5.89 7.58
CA LYS A 422 -28.40 6.15 8.85
C LYS A 422 -27.40 7.28 8.66
N ALA A 423 -27.33 8.18 9.64
CA ALA A 423 -26.38 9.28 9.69
C ALA A 423 -25.41 9.09 10.87
N ILE A 424 -24.12 9.30 10.65
CA ILE A 424 -23.08 9.29 11.70
C ILE A 424 -22.10 10.46 11.49
N GLU A 425 -21.46 10.93 12.56
CA GLU A 425 -20.33 11.85 12.45
C GLU A 425 -19.04 11.03 12.24
N TRP A 426 -18.60 10.94 10.98
CA TRP A 426 -17.41 10.21 10.57
C TRP A 426 -16.15 10.82 11.14
N ARG A 427 -15.30 9.95 11.70
CA ARG A 427 -13.98 10.29 12.26
C ARG A 427 -12.91 9.55 11.46
N PRO A 428 -11.88 10.24 10.96
CA PRO A 428 -10.80 9.64 10.20
C PRO A 428 -9.96 8.70 11.06
N LEU A 429 -9.30 7.75 10.40
CA LEU A 429 -8.31 6.87 11.03
C LEU A 429 -6.98 7.61 11.24
N LEU A 430 -6.55 8.37 10.24
CA LEU A 430 -5.32 9.13 10.16
C LEU A 430 -5.66 10.61 10.30
N ILE A 431 -5.23 11.23 11.39
CA ILE A 431 -5.59 12.62 11.72
C ILE A 431 -4.49 13.53 11.16
N ASP A 432 -4.77 14.15 10.00
CA ASP A 432 -3.94 15.22 9.43
C ASP A 432 -4.51 16.57 9.88
N PRO A 433 -3.82 17.31 10.78
CA PRO A 433 -4.32 18.57 11.33
C PRO A 433 -4.65 19.63 10.28
N ARG A 434 -4.06 19.52 9.08
CA ARG A 434 -4.30 20.47 7.98
C ARG A 434 -5.63 20.22 7.27
N ARG A 435 -6.32 19.13 7.57
CA ARG A 435 -7.46 18.64 6.78
C ARG A 435 -8.72 18.35 7.60
N ILE A 436 -8.63 18.47 8.92
CA ILE A 436 -9.71 18.14 9.83
C ILE A 436 -10.39 19.42 10.29
N GLY A 437 -11.71 19.46 10.15
CA GLY A 437 -12.51 20.61 10.59
C GLY A 437 -12.85 20.56 12.08
N ASN A 438 -12.86 19.37 12.68
CA ASN A 438 -13.22 19.18 14.08
C ASN A 438 -12.00 19.23 15.01
N GLU A 439 -11.81 20.35 15.70
CA GLU A 439 -10.73 20.55 16.67
C GLU A 439 -10.73 19.51 17.80
N LYS A 440 -11.88 18.90 18.14
CA LYS A 440 -11.96 17.84 19.16
C LYS A 440 -11.27 16.54 18.75
N LEU A 441 -10.88 16.40 17.49
CA LEU A 441 -10.09 15.27 17.00
C LEU A 441 -8.58 15.55 17.10
N LEU A 442 -8.19 16.78 17.43
CA LEU A 442 -6.78 17.18 17.57
C LEU A 442 -6.25 17.00 19.01
N TYR A 443 -7.13 16.63 19.96
CA TYR A 443 -6.89 16.46 21.39
C TYR A 443 -7.54 15.17 21.88
#